data_AF-A0A962ML68-F1
#
_entry.id   AF-A0A962ML68-F1
#
_cell.length_a   1.000
_cell.length_b   1.000
_cell.length_c   1.000
_cell.angle_alpha   90.00
_cell.angle_beta   90.00
_cell.angle_gamma   90.00
#
_symmetry.space_group_name_H-M   'P 1'
#
loop_
_entity.id
_entity.type
_entity.pdbx_description
1 polymer ?
#
loop_
_entity_poly.entity_id
_entity_poly.type
_entity_poly.pdbx_seq_one_letter_code
_entity_poly.pdbx_strand_id
1 'polypeptide(L)'
;IFVPRDIVNFAAWTHSDDMPSFPMNRPMVVHPNYADPLPFAGKLGHPAALPGNGLMMAWGKGACSTVAHYEIFSALGRAVPPLTSGSGGGVAMNMITSLEMDTPGCDVGLYRATQIPSQHPGDLEMIVDSKDWHEIMGRAVVPYADIHGVDHPDTIERADVRTSHPSLETGTPFGLLGAASIIDRETDPKDGIHFVGEYQFNLQGTDTIDYTDDDLCGVRILGIMPNRNRNVVDEIANIAGERVSILGEFPVLNRHADGSRAIDASGHPDTSFLVRMPANTPYLMQGIDCDGRTLNTDQTWQSLRPGEQKTCNGCHVHSRPARTQFDTTFAASSEYAIPRLGEGTVPLLAGKSGNSVQTRTLPGYGMRIEFTRDIKPIFDQHCIACHGGSAPAAGLALD
;
A
#
# COMPACT_ATOMS: atom_id res chain seq x y z
N ILE A 1 2.44 -8.12 -9.24
CA ILE A 1 3.05 -6.76 -9.30
C ILE A 1 2.57 -6.12 -10.59
N PHE A 2 1.78 -5.04 -10.51
CA PHE A 2 1.46 -4.23 -11.68
C PHE A 2 2.74 -3.50 -12.10
N VAL A 3 3.30 -3.91 -13.23
CA VAL A 3 4.43 -3.22 -13.87
C VAL A 3 3.83 -2.42 -15.01
N PRO A 4 3.77 -1.07 -14.93
CA PRO A 4 3.38 -0.23 -16.06
C PRO A 4 4.03 -0.69 -17.36
N ARG A 5 3.28 -0.56 -18.48
CA ARG A 5 3.82 -0.85 -19.81
C ARG A 5 5.03 0.07 -20.06
N ASP A 6 6.05 -0.48 -20.72
CA ASP A 6 7.29 0.22 -21.09
C ASP A 6 8.19 0.66 -19.92
N ILE A 7 8.12 -0.02 -18.77
CA ILE A 7 9.11 0.15 -17.71
C ILE A 7 10.49 -0.31 -18.15
N VAL A 8 11.47 0.56 -17.93
CA VAL A 8 12.90 0.26 -18.06
C VAL A 8 13.49 0.18 -16.67
N ASN A 9 14.20 -0.92 -16.37
CA ASN A 9 15.12 -0.92 -15.23
C ASN A 9 16.29 0.01 -15.58
N PHE A 10 16.29 1.22 -15.02
CA PHE A 10 17.26 2.25 -15.37
C PHE A 10 18.71 1.81 -15.11
N ALA A 11 18.98 1.12 -13.99
CA ALA A 11 20.33 0.76 -13.60
C ALA A 11 20.33 -0.57 -12.82
N ALA A 12 20.70 -1.66 -13.50
CA ALA A 12 20.76 -2.99 -12.89
C ALA A 12 21.96 -3.18 -11.95
N TRP A 13 22.93 -2.27 -11.97
CA TRP A 13 24.12 -2.28 -11.13
C TRP A 13 23.88 -1.71 -9.72
N THR A 14 22.64 -1.32 -9.40
CA THR A 14 22.26 -0.79 -8.09
C THR A 14 20.89 -1.31 -7.65
N HIS A 15 20.59 -1.15 -6.37
CA HIS A 15 19.30 -1.42 -5.75
C HIS A 15 18.98 -0.30 -4.75
N SER A 16 17.68 -0.03 -4.57
CA SER A 16 17.19 1.07 -3.72
C SER A 16 16.63 0.59 -2.38
N ASP A 17 16.88 -0.67 -2.01
CA ASP A 17 16.43 -1.25 -0.74
C ASP A 17 17.43 -0.97 0.41
N ASP A 18 17.15 -1.56 1.57
CA ASP A 18 17.95 -1.39 2.79
C ASP A 18 19.24 -2.23 2.81
N MET A 19 19.55 -3.03 1.78
CA MET A 19 20.80 -3.81 1.72
C MET A 19 22.02 -2.91 1.42
N PRO A 20 23.26 -3.31 1.75
CA PRO A 20 24.45 -2.56 1.34
C PRO A 20 24.58 -2.53 -0.18
N SER A 21 25.07 -1.41 -0.73
CA SER A 21 25.36 -1.27 -2.17
C SER A 21 26.18 -2.45 -2.71
N PHE A 22 25.89 -2.85 -3.95
CA PHE A 22 26.72 -3.82 -4.65
C PHE A 22 28.19 -3.37 -4.75
N PRO A 23 29.15 -4.30 -4.74
CA PRO A 23 30.53 -4.01 -5.12
C PRO A 23 30.61 -3.39 -6.53
N MET A 24 31.56 -2.50 -6.73
CA MET A 24 31.79 -1.85 -8.03
C MET A 24 32.28 -2.86 -9.07
N ASN A 25 31.53 -3.01 -10.15
CA ASN A 25 32.00 -3.77 -11.32
C ASN A 25 33.06 -2.97 -12.09
N ARG A 26 33.88 -3.65 -12.90
CA ARG A 26 34.85 -2.95 -13.74
C ARG A 26 34.16 -2.19 -14.90
N PRO A 27 34.70 -1.03 -15.33
CA PRO A 27 35.91 -0.38 -14.83
C PRO A 27 35.70 0.34 -13.49
N MET A 28 36.74 0.39 -12.64
CA MET A 28 36.64 1.12 -11.38
C MET A 28 36.35 2.62 -11.62
N VAL A 29 35.50 3.22 -10.80
CA VAL A 29 35.25 4.67 -10.84
C VAL A 29 36.19 5.39 -9.88
N VAL A 30 36.96 6.34 -10.41
CA VAL A 30 37.73 7.29 -9.60
C VAL A 30 36.89 8.54 -9.44
N HIS A 31 36.76 9.00 -8.20
CA HIS A 31 35.96 10.18 -7.87
C HIS A 31 36.86 11.28 -7.31
N PRO A 32 36.73 12.55 -7.73
CA PRO A 32 37.65 13.62 -7.32
C PRO A 32 37.71 13.87 -5.81
N ASN A 33 36.65 13.52 -5.07
CA ASN A 33 36.58 13.70 -3.61
C ASN A 33 37.30 12.60 -2.79
N TYR A 34 37.82 11.55 -3.46
CA TYR A 34 38.38 10.36 -2.83
C TYR A 34 39.68 9.92 -3.50
N ALA A 35 40.69 9.56 -2.71
CA ALA A 35 41.99 9.13 -3.21
C ALA A 35 41.98 7.73 -3.84
N ASP A 36 41.12 6.84 -3.33
CA ASP A 36 40.97 5.48 -3.83
C ASP A 36 39.80 5.37 -4.83
N PRO A 37 39.86 4.44 -5.80
CA PRO A 37 38.70 4.11 -6.61
C PRO A 37 37.54 3.60 -5.74
N LEU A 38 36.31 4.00 -6.06
CA LEU A 38 35.13 3.65 -5.30
C LEU A 38 34.92 2.12 -5.31
N PRO A 39 34.89 1.45 -4.14
CA PRO A 39 34.72 0.01 -4.07
C PRO A 39 33.26 -0.42 -4.21
N PHE A 40 32.31 0.51 -4.02
CA PHE A 40 30.86 0.26 -4.13
C PHE A 40 30.28 0.95 -5.35
N ALA A 41 29.37 0.27 -6.06
CA ALA A 41 28.60 0.85 -7.15
C ALA A 41 27.66 1.98 -6.67
N GLY A 42 27.28 1.95 -5.39
CA GLY A 42 26.44 2.96 -4.76
C GLY A 42 24.94 2.75 -5.01
N LYS A 43 24.14 3.74 -4.59
CA LYS A 43 22.68 3.74 -4.67
C LYS A 43 22.16 4.90 -5.49
N LEU A 44 21.12 4.65 -6.28
CA LEU A 44 20.39 5.69 -6.99
C LEU A 44 19.04 5.96 -6.34
N GLY A 45 18.66 7.24 -6.30
CA GLY A 45 17.37 7.68 -5.83
C GLY A 45 17.01 9.08 -6.31
N HIS A 46 15.82 9.53 -5.92
CA HIS A 46 15.35 10.90 -6.16
C HIS A 46 15.46 11.34 -7.63
N PRO A 47 14.88 10.61 -8.60
CA PRO A 47 14.93 11.01 -9.99
C PRO A 47 14.19 12.33 -10.21
N ALA A 48 14.74 13.17 -11.09
CA ALA A 48 14.13 14.42 -11.52
C ALA A 48 14.31 14.61 -13.03
N ALA A 49 13.26 15.05 -13.71
CA ALA A 49 13.33 15.31 -15.15
C ALA A 49 14.10 16.61 -15.43
N LEU A 50 14.84 16.62 -16.54
CA LEU A 50 15.56 17.76 -17.09
C LEU A 50 15.05 18.07 -18.50
N PRO A 51 15.28 19.28 -19.04
CA PRO A 51 14.95 19.60 -20.41
C PRO A 51 15.59 18.65 -21.43
N GLY A 52 14.94 18.49 -22.59
CA GLY A 52 15.43 17.63 -23.67
C GLY A 52 15.43 16.14 -23.31
N ASN A 53 14.43 15.68 -22.55
CA ASN A 53 14.31 14.31 -22.04
C ASN A 53 15.50 13.86 -21.19
N GLY A 54 16.16 14.79 -20.49
CA GLY A 54 17.23 14.45 -19.55
C GLY A 54 16.68 13.89 -18.24
N LEU A 55 17.50 13.08 -17.57
CA LEU A 55 17.20 12.51 -16.27
C LEU A 55 18.32 12.85 -15.29
N MET A 56 17.98 13.52 -14.19
CA MET A 56 18.84 13.74 -13.03
C MET A 56 18.48 12.74 -11.93
N MET A 57 19.46 12.38 -11.10
CA MET A 57 19.29 11.53 -9.93
C MET A 57 20.32 11.87 -8.86
N ALA A 58 20.01 11.49 -7.63
CA ALA A 58 20.98 11.46 -6.54
C ALA A 58 21.74 10.12 -6.57
N TRP A 59 23.07 10.18 -6.55
CA TRP A 59 23.94 9.01 -6.44
C TRP A 59 24.63 8.98 -5.08
N GLY A 60 24.22 8.04 -4.24
CA GLY A 60 24.85 7.73 -2.96
C GLY A 60 26.05 6.82 -3.18
N LYS A 61 27.24 7.39 -3.13
CA LYS A 61 28.54 6.73 -3.22
C LYS A 61 28.85 6.06 -1.88
N GLY A 62 29.37 4.84 -1.90
CA GLY A 62 29.63 4.03 -0.70
C GLY A 62 28.58 2.94 -0.46
N ALA A 63 28.59 2.36 0.75
CA ALA A 63 27.67 1.27 1.11
C ALA A 63 26.23 1.76 1.31
N CYS A 64 26.04 3.02 1.75
CA CYS A 64 24.74 3.68 1.90
C CYS A 64 23.66 2.82 2.56
N SER A 65 24.03 2.12 3.63
CA SER A 65 23.14 1.30 4.44
C SER A 65 23.72 1.10 5.84
N THR A 66 22.84 0.86 6.81
CA THR A 66 23.20 0.33 8.14
C THR A 66 23.28 -1.20 8.15
N VAL A 67 22.89 -1.87 7.07
CA VAL A 67 23.12 -3.29 6.83
C VAL A 67 24.48 -3.43 6.15
N ALA A 68 25.31 -4.33 6.67
CA ALA A 68 26.67 -4.59 6.21
C ALA A 68 26.78 -6.02 5.68
N HIS A 69 27.63 -6.21 4.67
CA HIS A 69 27.88 -7.53 4.10
C HIS A 69 29.35 -7.68 3.68
N TYR A 70 29.93 -8.85 3.96
CA TYR A 70 31.36 -9.13 3.75
C TYR A 70 31.79 -9.18 2.27
N GLU A 71 30.85 -9.30 1.33
CA GLU A 71 31.14 -9.52 -0.10
C GLU A 71 32.04 -8.46 -0.72
N ILE A 72 32.04 -7.24 -0.18
CA ILE A 72 32.94 -6.18 -0.62
C ILE A 72 34.42 -6.58 -0.47
N PHE A 73 34.80 -7.26 0.61
CA PHE A 73 36.17 -7.73 0.82
C PHE A 73 36.53 -8.81 -0.19
N SER A 74 35.60 -9.74 -0.45
CA SER A 74 35.78 -10.80 -1.44
C SER A 74 35.94 -10.23 -2.85
N ALA A 75 35.14 -9.22 -3.22
CA ALA A 75 35.24 -8.52 -4.50
C ALA A 75 36.59 -7.80 -4.68
N LEU A 76 37.17 -7.30 -3.59
CA LEU A 76 38.50 -6.70 -3.56
C LEU A 76 39.65 -7.73 -3.42
N GLY A 77 39.33 -9.03 -3.32
CA GLY A 77 40.32 -10.08 -3.12
C GLY A 77 41.01 -10.06 -1.75
N ARG A 78 40.34 -9.53 -0.72
CA ARG A 78 40.86 -9.36 0.65
C ARG A 78 40.25 -10.39 1.61
N ALA A 79 40.97 -10.66 2.70
CA ALA A 79 40.43 -11.47 3.80
C ALA A 79 39.24 -10.74 4.46
N VAL A 80 38.23 -11.50 4.88
CA VAL A 80 37.04 -10.96 5.55
C VAL A 80 37.36 -10.72 7.03
N PRO A 81 37.32 -9.47 7.53
CA PRO A 81 37.50 -9.17 8.94
C PRO A 81 36.30 -9.67 9.78
N PRO A 82 36.46 -9.90 11.09
CA PRO A 82 35.34 -10.25 11.95
C PRO A 82 34.34 -9.08 12.05
N LEU A 83 33.06 -9.40 12.28
CA LEU A 83 32.00 -8.44 12.56
C LEU A 83 31.76 -7.40 11.44
N THR A 84 31.86 -7.83 10.17
CA THR A 84 31.57 -6.97 8.99
C THR A 84 30.30 -7.36 8.24
N SER A 85 29.45 -8.19 8.86
CA SER A 85 28.15 -8.61 8.32
C SER A 85 27.08 -8.57 9.40
N GLY A 86 25.92 -8.00 9.07
CA GLY A 86 24.79 -7.85 9.99
C GLY A 86 24.06 -6.52 9.82
N SER A 87 23.10 -6.24 10.71
CA SER A 87 22.35 -4.99 10.73
C SER A 87 22.73 -4.14 11.94
N GLY A 88 22.97 -2.85 11.71
CA GLY A 88 23.24 -1.85 12.74
C GLY A 88 24.48 -1.01 12.45
N GLY A 89 24.44 0.25 12.90
CA GLY A 89 25.50 1.23 12.62
C GLY A 89 26.90 0.78 13.06
N GLY A 90 27.04 0.04 14.16
CA GLY A 90 28.35 -0.45 14.61
C GLY A 90 29.00 -1.45 13.65
N VAL A 91 28.22 -2.38 13.11
CA VAL A 91 28.71 -3.39 12.15
C VAL A 91 29.01 -2.73 10.80
N ALA A 92 28.15 -1.81 10.35
CA ALA A 92 28.38 -1.04 9.12
C ALA A 92 29.64 -0.18 9.20
N MET A 93 29.87 0.51 10.32
CA MET A 93 31.09 1.28 10.55
C MET A 93 32.33 0.38 10.54
N ASN A 94 32.29 -0.76 11.23
CA ASN A 94 33.41 -1.71 11.25
C ASN A 94 33.75 -2.24 9.85
N MET A 95 32.74 -2.55 9.04
CA MET A 95 32.93 -2.92 7.63
C MET A 95 33.66 -1.81 6.85
N ILE A 96 33.16 -0.57 6.91
CA ILE A 96 33.75 0.56 6.17
C ILE A 96 35.19 0.84 6.63
N THR A 97 35.44 0.91 7.94
CA THR A 97 36.79 1.22 8.45
C THR A 97 37.79 0.12 8.16
N SER A 98 37.35 -1.15 8.14
CA SER A 98 38.24 -2.29 7.83
C SER A 98 38.62 -2.37 6.35
N LEU A 99 38.00 -1.59 5.47
CA LEU A 99 38.45 -1.47 4.08
C LEU A 99 39.79 -0.77 3.98
N GLU A 100 40.18 0.07 4.95
CA GLU A 100 41.43 0.85 4.91
C GLU A 100 41.60 1.59 3.57
N MET A 101 40.50 2.16 3.07
CA MET A 101 40.42 2.93 1.82
C MET A 101 39.83 4.31 2.12
N ASP A 102 40.23 5.33 1.37
CA ASP A 102 39.55 6.63 1.35
C ASP A 102 38.23 6.51 0.57
N THR A 103 37.21 5.99 1.24
CA THR A 103 35.87 5.78 0.69
C THR A 103 34.80 6.17 1.72
N PRO A 104 33.69 6.80 1.29
CA PRO A 104 32.66 7.21 2.23
C PRO A 104 31.79 6.02 2.66
N GLY A 105 31.27 6.06 3.88
CA GLY A 105 30.18 5.16 4.28
C GLY A 105 28.93 5.40 3.44
N CYS A 106 28.56 6.67 3.30
CA CYS A 106 27.65 7.16 2.27
C CYS A 106 27.98 8.63 1.99
N ASP A 107 27.96 9.03 0.72
CA ASP A 107 28.13 10.42 0.27
C ASP A 107 27.29 10.63 -0.99
N VAL A 108 26.46 11.67 -1.04
CA VAL A 108 25.40 11.79 -2.04
C VAL A 108 25.62 13.04 -2.88
N GLY A 109 25.77 12.87 -4.19
CA GLY A 109 25.81 13.98 -5.16
C GLY A 109 24.67 13.90 -6.18
N LEU A 110 24.52 14.96 -6.98
CA LEU A 110 23.55 15.03 -8.08
C LEU A 110 24.24 14.81 -9.41
N TYR A 111 23.67 13.90 -10.19
CA TYR A 111 24.20 13.46 -11.47
C TYR A 111 23.12 13.41 -12.53
N ARG A 112 23.51 13.62 -13.77
CA ARG A 112 22.70 13.44 -14.97
C ARG A 112 23.02 12.09 -15.62
N ALA A 113 22.00 11.36 -16.03
CA ALA A 113 22.17 10.18 -16.87
C ALA A 113 22.60 10.59 -18.29
N THR A 114 23.70 10.01 -18.78
CA THR A 114 24.14 10.17 -20.17
C THR A 114 23.57 9.12 -21.11
N GLN A 115 23.08 8.00 -20.55
CA GLN A 115 22.40 6.94 -21.28
C GLN A 115 21.29 6.29 -20.44
N ILE A 116 20.29 5.73 -21.13
CA ILE A 116 19.19 4.97 -20.53
C ILE A 116 18.99 3.70 -21.35
N PRO A 117 19.06 2.49 -20.76
CA PRO A 117 19.42 2.20 -19.36
C PRO A 117 20.93 2.36 -19.11
N SER A 118 21.29 2.85 -17.92
CA SER A 118 22.66 2.88 -17.44
C SER A 118 23.18 1.46 -17.17
N GLN A 119 24.37 1.18 -17.69
CA GLN A 119 25.08 -0.08 -17.56
C GLN A 119 26.14 -0.02 -16.45
N HIS A 120 26.57 1.18 -16.06
CA HIS A 120 27.63 1.38 -15.08
C HIS A 120 27.52 2.76 -14.40
N PRO A 121 27.99 2.96 -13.15
CA PRO A 121 27.99 4.29 -12.53
C PRO A 121 28.78 5.35 -13.32
N GLY A 122 29.72 4.93 -14.18
CA GLY A 122 30.45 5.81 -15.10
C GLY A 122 29.60 6.46 -16.19
N ASP A 123 28.34 6.04 -16.36
CA ASP A 123 27.38 6.66 -17.25
C ASP A 123 26.74 7.93 -16.66
N LEU A 124 27.10 8.27 -15.43
CA LEU A 124 26.59 9.41 -14.70
C LEU A 124 27.54 10.60 -14.89
N GLU A 125 26.99 11.71 -15.37
CA GLU A 125 27.67 12.99 -15.49
C GLU A 125 27.42 13.81 -14.22
N MET A 126 28.48 14.22 -13.53
CA MET A 126 28.37 15.02 -12.31
C MET A 126 27.75 16.40 -12.60
N ILE A 127 26.72 16.77 -11.84
CA ILE A 127 26.18 18.14 -11.79
C ILE A 127 26.77 18.89 -10.61
N VAL A 128 26.67 18.30 -9.41
CA VAL A 128 27.26 18.83 -8.17
C VAL A 128 27.51 17.66 -7.21
N ASP A 129 28.70 17.65 -6.60
CA ASP A 129 29.08 16.64 -5.61
C ASP A 129 30.17 17.21 -4.71
N SER A 130 29.79 17.63 -3.51
CA SER A 130 30.71 18.25 -2.55
C SER A 130 30.92 17.35 -1.34
N LYS A 131 32.16 17.02 -1.00
CA LYS A 131 32.48 16.21 0.20
C LYS A 131 31.95 16.82 1.51
N ASP A 132 31.73 18.14 1.52
CA ASP A 132 31.21 18.86 2.70
C ASP A 132 29.69 18.77 2.86
N TRP A 133 28.95 18.28 1.86
CA TRP A 133 27.49 18.30 1.82
C TRP A 133 26.92 17.00 1.26
N HIS A 134 25.71 16.64 1.71
CA HIS A 134 24.94 15.59 1.05
C HIS A 134 23.87 16.24 0.17
N GLU A 135 24.02 16.13 -1.15
CA GLU A 135 23.02 16.63 -2.10
C GLU A 135 21.86 15.64 -2.29
N ILE A 136 21.01 15.53 -1.26
CA ILE A 136 19.86 14.61 -1.23
C ILE A 136 18.60 15.34 -1.73
N MET A 137 17.72 14.62 -2.44
CA MET A 137 16.43 15.12 -2.95
C MET A 137 16.52 16.37 -3.85
N GLY A 138 17.62 16.54 -4.59
CA GLY A 138 17.75 17.63 -5.55
C GLY A 138 16.60 17.65 -6.56
N ARG A 139 16.04 18.84 -6.82
CA ARG A 139 15.00 19.05 -7.82
C ARG A 139 15.46 20.07 -8.85
N ALA A 140 15.35 19.73 -10.12
CA ALA A 140 15.57 20.68 -11.18
C ALA A 140 14.41 21.70 -11.19
N VAL A 141 14.73 22.97 -10.93
CA VAL A 141 13.75 24.08 -11.00
C VAL A 141 13.77 24.63 -12.41
N VAL A 142 13.20 23.87 -13.34
CA VAL A 142 13.05 24.23 -14.76
C VAL A 142 11.57 24.40 -15.11
N PRO A 143 11.22 25.24 -16.10
CA PRO A 143 9.85 25.37 -16.57
C PRO A 143 9.27 24.01 -17.00
N TYR A 144 7.96 23.81 -16.74
CA TYR A 144 7.25 22.60 -17.17
C TYR A 144 7.33 22.41 -18.70
N ALA A 145 7.25 23.52 -19.45
CA ALA A 145 7.41 23.56 -20.91
C ALA A 145 8.75 23.01 -21.40
N ASP A 146 9.84 23.26 -20.68
CA ASP A 146 11.17 22.83 -21.11
C ASP A 146 11.35 21.32 -20.94
N ILE A 147 10.63 20.70 -19.97
CA ILE A 147 10.62 19.25 -19.76
C ILE A 147 9.61 18.57 -20.69
N HIS A 148 8.38 19.07 -20.74
CA HIS A 148 7.24 18.35 -21.32
C HIS A 148 6.78 18.90 -22.68
N GLY A 149 7.35 20.00 -23.16
CA GLY A 149 6.98 20.62 -24.44
C GLY A 149 5.62 21.33 -24.45
N VAL A 150 4.98 21.48 -23.29
CA VAL A 150 3.68 22.16 -23.12
C VAL A 150 3.74 23.11 -21.91
N ASP A 151 3.04 24.23 -21.94
CA ASP A 151 3.17 25.29 -20.92
C ASP A 151 2.87 24.81 -19.49
N HIS A 152 1.86 23.94 -19.34
CA HIS A 152 1.44 23.34 -18.08
C HIS A 152 0.65 22.05 -18.36
N PRO A 153 0.50 21.13 -17.38
CA PRO A 153 -0.38 19.97 -17.54
C PRO A 153 -1.83 20.41 -17.73
N ASP A 154 -2.64 19.56 -18.35
CA ASP A 154 -4.07 19.83 -18.53
C ASP A 154 -4.74 20.19 -17.20
N THR A 155 -5.48 21.30 -17.19
CA THR A 155 -6.28 21.69 -16.03
C THR A 155 -7.57 20.88 -16.04
N ILE A 156 -7.61 19.86 -15.19
CA ILE A 156 -8.78 19.00 -15.02
C ILE A 156 -9.77 19.70 -14.08
N GLU A 157 -11.00 19.92 -14.55
CA GLU A 157 -12.06 20.43 -13.70
C GLU A 157 -12.32 19.51 -12.50
N ARG A 158 -12.80 20.11 -11.41
CA ARG A 158 -13.13 19.36 -10.19
C ARG A 158 -14.17 18.27 -10.50
N ALA A 159 -14.03 17.12 -9.84
CA ALA A 159 -14.90 15.98 -10.08
C ALA A 159 -16.39 16.28 -9.87
N ASP A 160 -16.72 17.14 -8.90
CA ASP A 160 -18.09 17.58 -8.60
C ASP A 160 -18.75 18.47 -9.66
N VAL A 161 -17.98 18.96 -10.64
CA VAL A 161 -18.49 19.67 -11.84
C VAL A 161 -18.63 18.70 -13.02
N ARG A 162 -17.77 17.68 -13.07
CA ARG A 162 -17.69 16.71 -14.18
C ARG A 162 -18.70 15.57 -14.06
N THR A 163 -19.03 15.15 -12.85
CA THR A 163 -19.98 14.06 -12.58
C THR A 163 -21.40 14.62 -12.43
N SER A 164 -22.37 13.99 -13.09
CA SER A 164 -23.80 14.37 -13.05
C SER A 164 -24.69 13.35 -12.33
N HIS A 165 -24.11 12.46 -11.51
CA HIS A 165 -24.88 11.43 -10.81
C HIS A 165 -25.87 12.07 -9.82
N PRO A 166 -27.15 11.67 -9.76
CA PRO A 166 -28.17 12.29 -8.88
C PRO A 166 -27.80 12.28 -7.38
N SER A 167 -27.06 11.27 -6.95
CA SER A 167 -26.52 11.21 -5.59
C SER A 167 -25.37 12.19 -5.33
N LEU A 168 -24.71 12.76 -6.33
CA LEU A 168 -23.52 13.61 -6.19
C LEU A 168 -23.82 15.05 -6.64
N GLU A 169 -24.51 15.81 -5.79
CA GLU A 169 -24.70 17.25 -6.01
C GLU A 169 -23.37 18.03 -6.01
N THR A 170 -23.25 19.10 -6.79
CA THR A 170 -22.04 19.94 -6.80
C THR A 170 -21.76 20.49 -5.39
N GLY A 171 -20.52 20.41 -4.93
CA GLY A 171 -20.13 20.78 -3.56
C GLY A 171 -20.36 19.70 -2.50
N THR A 172 -20.91 18.54 -2.86
CA THR A 172 -21.06 17.38 -1.96
C THR A 172 -19.73 16.98 -1.30
N PRO A 173 -19.67 16.69 0.02
CA PRO A 173 -18.46 16.17 0.67
C PRO A 173 -18.26 14.66 0.48
N PHE A 174 -19.02 14.04 -0.42
CA PHE A 174 -19.04 12.59 -0.64
C PHE A 174 -18.58 12.22 -2.05
N GLY A 175 -18.18 10.97 -2.23
CA GLY A 175 -17.97 10.33 -3.53
C GLY A 175 -18.77 9.03 -3.66
N LEU A 176 -18.72 8.42 -4.84
CA LEU A 176 -19.24 7.09 -5.12
C LEU A 176 -18.08 6.12 -5.38
N LEU A 177 -18.10 4.98 -4.70
CA LEU A 177 -17.19 3.86 -4.95
C LEU A 177 -18.02 2.67 -5.41
N GLY A 178 -17.68 2.07 -6.53
CA GLY A 178 -18.35 0.87 -7.01
C GLY A 178 -17.41 -0.23 -7.45
N ALA A 179 -17.91 -1.46 -7.43
CA ALA A 179 -17.26 -2.63 -8.01
C ALA A 179 -18.26 -3.42 -8.84
N ALA A 180 -17.84 -3.95 -9.98
CA ALA A 180 -18.69 -4.78 -10.82
C ALA A 180 -18.88 -6.20 -10.24
N SER A 181 -17.91 -6.67 -9.45
CA SER A 181 -17.98 -7.95 -8.76
C SER A 181 -16.94 -8.00 -7.64
N ILE A 182 -17.30 -8.57 -6.49
CA ILE A 182 -16.32 -8.90 -5.44
C ILE A 182 -15.88 -10.37 -5.47
N ILE A 183 -16.56 -11.19 -6.27
CA ILE A 183 -16.20 -12.60 -6.52
C ILE A 183 -15.37 -12.78 -7.80
N ASP A 184 -15.23 -11.72 -8.61
CA ASP A 184 -14.18 -11.65 -9.62
C ASP A 184 -12.92 -11.08 -8.98
N ARG A 185 -12.07 -11.94 -8.44
CA ARG A 185 -10.94 -11.53 -7.60
C ARG A 185 -9.62 -12.25 -7.87
N GLU A 186 -8.52 -11.59 -7.51
CA GLU A 186 -7.15 -12.14 -7.47
C GLU A 186 -6.51 -11.78 -6.12
N THR A 187 -7.04 -12.35 -5.04
CA THR A 187 -6.69 -12.05 -3.63
C THR A 187 -5.97 -13.19 -2.92
N ASP A 188 -5.64 -14.27 -3.63
CA ASP A 188 -4.92 -15.40 -3.07
C ASP A 188 -3.53 -14.97 -2.56
N PRO A 189 -3.14 -15.34 -1.33
CA PRO A 189 -1.80 -15.07 -0.82
C PRO A 189 -0.75 -15.77 -1.69
N LYS A 190 0.36 -15.08 -1.96
CA LYS A 190 1.46 -15.58 -2.82
C LYS A 190 1.94 -16.98 -2.44
N ASP A 191 2.01 -17.26 -1.14
CA ASP A 191 2.51 -18.52 -0.60
C ASP A 191 1.39 -19.37 0.04
N GLY A 192 0.11 -18.98 -0.13
CA GLY A 192 -1.02 -19.61 0.55
C GLY A 192 -1.21 -19.12 1.99
N ILE A 193 -2.28 -19.60 2.64
CA ILE A 193 -2.66 -19.18 3.99
C ILE A 193 -1.84 -19.98 5.02
N HIS A 194 -1.09 -19.26 5.85
CA HIS A 194 -0.16 -19.81 6.84
C HIS A 194 -0.25 -19.05 8.16
N PHE A 195 -0.81 -19.68 9.19
CA PHE A 195 -0.86 -19.09 10.55
C PHE A 195 0.49 -19.13 11.29
N VAL A 196 1.60 -18.85 10.58
CA VAL A 196 2.96 -18.78 11.12
C VAL A 196 3.42 -17.32 11.14
N GLY A 197 2.84 -16.55 12.07
CA GLY A 197 3.12 -15.13 12.25
C GLY A 197 2.35 -14.20 11.31
N GLU A 198 2.74 -12.93 11.31
CA GLU A 198 2.01 -11.86 10.60
C GLU A 198 2.43 -11.67 9.14
N TYR A 199 3.45 -12.41 8.67
CA TYR A 199 4.05 -12.23 7.34
C TYR A 199 3.03 -12.25 6.20
N GLN A 200 2.06 -13.15 6.23
CA GLN A 200 0.97 -13.23 5.25
C GLN A 200 0.11 -11.96 5.21
N PHE A 201 -0.09 -11.28 6.34
CA PHE A 201 -0.86 -10.04 6.43
C PHE A 201 -0.03 -8.80 6.06
N ASN A 202 1.28 -8.93 5.89
CA ASN A 202 2.20 -7.86 5.49
C ASN A 202 2.41 -7.78 3.97
N LEU A 203 2.05 -8.83 3.23
CA LEU A 203 2.26 -8.92 1.79
C LEU A 203 0.95 -8.82 1.03
N GLN A 204 0.59 -7.58 0.66
CA GLN A 204 -0.44 -7.17 -0.31
C GLN A 204 -1.80 -7.92 -0.21
N GLY A 205 -2.82 -7.16 0.22
CA GLY A 205 -4.25 -7.49 0.26
C GLY A 205 -4.65 -8.95 -0.02
N THR A 206 -4.72 -9.75 1.04
CA THR A 206 -4.90 -11.20 0.93
C THR A 206 -6.18 -11.69 1.59
N ASP A 207 -6.67 -12.82 1.09
CA ASP A 207 -7.60 -13.69 1.80
C ASP A 207 -7.06 -14.02 3.20
N THR A 208 -7.94 -13.93 4.20
CA THR A 208 -7.58 -14.10 5.62
C THR A 208 -7.78 -15.52 6.13
N ILE A 209 -8.63 -16.29 5.42
CA ILE A 209 -8.97 -17.69 5.67
C ILE A 209 -9.32 -18.35 4.33
N ASP A 210 -9.46 -19.67 4.31
CA ASP A 210 -10.07 -20.38 3.16
C ASP A 210 -11.59 -20.14 3.20
N TYR A 211 -12.17 -19.70 2.08
CA TYR A 211 -13.62 -19.50 1.92
C TYR A 211 -14.03 -19.65 0.45
N THR A 212 -15.34 -19.81 0.24
CA THR A 212 -15.96 -19.88 -1.08
C THR A 212 -16.69 -18.58 -1.43
N ASP A 213 -17.03 -18.38 -2.69
CA ASP A 213 -17.80 -17.20 -3.11
C ASP A 213 -19.16 -17.06 -2.42
N ASP A 214 -19.75 -18.17 -1.96
CA ASP A 214 -21.02 -18.17 -1.22
C ASP A 214 -20.90 -17.61 0.21
N ASP A 215 -19.68 -17.56 0.75
CA ASP A 215 -19.40 -17.01 2.08
C ASP A 215 -19.37 -15.47 2.06
N LEU A 216 -19.08 -14.84 0.91
CA LEU A 216 -19.06 -13.39 0.76
C LEU A 216 -20.48 -12.81 0.73
N CYS A 217 -20.86 -12.14 1.80
CA CYS A 217 -22.20 -11.55 1.93
C CYS A 217 -22.23 -10.04 1.75
N GLY A 218 -21.12 -9.36 2.00
CA GLY A 218 -21.07 -7.90 1.98
C GLY A 218 -19.67 -7.32 1.86
N VAL A 219 -19.63 -6.00 1.89
CA VAL A 219 -18.40 -5.21 1.93
C VAL A 219 -18.44 -4.30 3.15
N ARG A 220 -17.31 -4.22 3.84
CA ARG A 220 -17.05 -3.25 4.91
C ARG A 220 -16.09 -2.17 4.40
N ILE A 221 -16.41 -0.92 4.71
CA ILE A 221 -15.52 0.22 4.47
C ILE A 221 -14.91 0.67 5.79
N LEU A 222 -13.59 0.63 5.87
CA LEU A 222 -12.82 1.16 6.99
C LEU A 222 -12.27 2.54 6.62
N GLY A 223 -12.62 3.58 7.38
CA GLY A 223 -11.98 4.89 7.27
C GLY A 223 -10.70 4.93 8.10
N ILE A 224 -9.60 5.37 7.50
CA ILE A 224 -8.34 5.62 8.19
C ILE A 224 -8.45 6.92 8.97
N MET A 225 -8.08 6.86 10.25
CA MET A 225 -8.23 7.94 11.21
C MET A 225 -6.84 8.42 11.65
N PRO A 226 -6.61 9.74 11.79
CA PRO A 226 -5.34 10.25 12.28
C PRO A 226 -5.00 9.68 13.66
N ASN A 227 -3.80 9.13 13.83
CA ASN A 227 -3.32 8.68 15.14
C ASN A 227 -3.31 9.86 16.12
N ARG A 228 -3.83 9.66 17.34
CA ARG A 228 -3.98 10.74 18.34
C ARG A 228 -2.85 10.76 19.37
N ASN A 229 -2.06 9.69 19.46
CA ASN A 229 -0.96 9.53 20.39
C ASN A 229 0.12 8.64 19.72
N ARG A 230 1.25 8.43 20.42
CA ARG A 230 2.29 7.47 20.01
C ARG A 230 1.97 6.02 20.39
N ASN A 231 1.05 5.83 21.36
CA ASN A 231 0.66 4.51 21.89
C ASN A 231 -0.71 4.12 21.34
N VAL A 232 -0.72 3.58 20.13
CA VAL A 232 -1.94 3.09 19.45
C VAL A 232 -2.32 1.66 19.84
N VAL A 233 -1.59 1.04 20.77
CA VAL A 233 -1.74 -0.37 21.17
C VAL A 233 -3.14 -0.72 21.71
N ASP A 234 -3.88 0.25 22.24
CA ASP A 234 -5.23 0.03 22.78
C ASP A 234 -6.36 0.24 21.74
N GLU A 235 -6.03 0.79 20.56
CA GLU A 235 -6.98 1.08 19.49
C GLU A 235 -6.87 0.01 18.38
N ILE A 236 -7.98 -0.32 17.67
CA ILE A 236 -7.85 -1.11 16.44
C ILE A 236 -7.07 -0.29 15.41
N ALA A 237 -5.93 -0.83 15.02
CA ALA A 237 -5.09 -0.35 13.95
C ALA A 237 -5.04 -1.35 12.79
N ASN A 238 -4.73 -0.87 11.59
CA ASN A 238 -4.33 -1.74 10.50
C ASN A 238 -2.88 -2.20 10.67
N ILE A 239 -2.39 -3.00 9.71
CA ILE A 239 -1.04 -3.55 9.72
C ILE A 239 0.08 -2.48 9.69
N ALA A 240 -0.24 -1.27 9.21
CA ALA A 240 0.67 -0.13 9.21
C ALA A 240 0.63 0.67 10.52
N GLY A 241 -0.15 0.25 11.53
CA GLY A 241 -0.31 0.95 12.80
C GLY A 241 -1.21 2.19 12.71
N GLU A 242 -2.06 2.29 11.68
CA GLU A 242 -2.99 3.40 11.49
C GLU A 242 -4.33 3.07 12.13
N ARG A 243 -4.88 3.97 12.95
CA ARG A 243 -6.22 3.77 13.53
C ARG A 243 -7.29 3.67 12.45
N VAL A 244 -8.22 2.75 12.61
CA VAL A 244 -9.36 2.58 11.70
C VAL A 244 -10.72 2.78 12.38
N SER A 245 -11.75 3.06 11.58
CA SER A 245 -13.15 3.06 12.00
C SER A 245 -14.02 2.46 10.89
N ILE A 246 -14.99 1.62 11.26
CA ILE A 246 -15.98 1.10 10.31
C ILE A 246 -16.93 2.23 9.92
N LEU A 247 -16.84 2.73 8.69
CA LEU A 247 -17.79 3.72 8.16
C LEU A 247 -19.15 3.10 7.88
N GLY A 248 -19.15 1.80 7.56
CA GLY A 248 -20.31 0.94 7.51
C GLY A 248 -20.07 -0.28 6.65
N GLU A 249 -21.11 -1.10 6.58
CA GLU A 249 -21.14 -2.38 5.90
C GLU A 249 -22.44 -2.49 5.12
N PHE A 250 -22.38 -3.13 3.96
CA PHE A 250 -23.53 -3.28 3.09
C PHE A 250 -23.50 -4.63 2.37
N PRO A 251 -24.68 -5.24 2.15
CA PRO A 251 -24.76 -6.53 1.49
C PRO A 251 -24.49 -6.39 -0.01
N VAL A 252 -23.96 -7.45 -0.60
CA VAL A 252 -23.75 -7.58 -2.05
C VAL A 252 -24.51 -8.75 -2.66
N LEU A 253 -25.38 -9.40 -1.89
CA LEU A 253 -26.23 -10.48 -2.41
C LEU A 253 -27.45 -9.89 -3.14
N ASN A 254 -27.22 -9.28 -4.30
CA ASN A 254 -28.20 -8.49 -5.04
C ASN A 254 -29.39 -9.31 -5.52
N ARG A 255 -30.59 -8.74 -5.38
CA ARG A 255 -31.86 -9.38 -5.74
C ARG A 255 -32.79 -8.36 -6.41
N HIS A 256 -33.58 -8.84 -7.37
CA HIS A 256 -34.64 -8.06 -7.98
C HIS A 256 -35.82 -7.88 -7.00
N ALA A 257 -36.74 -6.98 -7.35
CA ALA A 257 -37.93 -6.71 -6.56
C ALA A 257 -38.83 -7.94 -6.31
N ASP A 258 -38.77 -8.95 -7.19
CA ASP A 258 -39.48 -10.23 -7.05
C ASP A 258 -38.77 -11.24 -6.11
N GLY A 259 -37.60 -10.86 -5.57
CA GLY A 259 -36.79 -11.68 -4.66
C GLY A 259 -35.84 -12.64 -5.37
N SER A 260 -35.86 -12.74 -6.70
CA SER A 260 -34.90 -13.55 -7.46
C SER A 260 -33.48 -13.02 -7.32
N ARG A 261 -32.47 -13.91 -7.37
CA ARG A 261 -31.06 -13.53 -7.28
C ARG A 261 -30.65 -12.88 -8.61
N ALA A 262 -30.08 -11.68 -8.55
CA ALA A 262 -29.53 -11.04 -9.74
C ALA A 262 -28.31 -11.83 -10.24
N ILE A 263 -28.20 -11.95 -11.56
CA ILE A 263 -27.11 -12.65 -12.26
C ILE A 263 -26.41 -11.63 -13.15
N ASP A 264 -25.08 -11.57 -13.07
CA ASP A 264 -24.29 -10.64 -13.87
C ASP A 264 -24.19 -11.10 -15.34
N ALA A 265 -23.68 -10.22 -16.21
CA ALA A 265 -23.54 -10.50 -17.64
C ALA A 265 -22.61 -11.69 -17.96
N SER A 266 -21.82 -12.16 -17.00
CA SER A 266 -20.94 -13.32 -17.13
C SER A 266 -21.59 -14.63 -16.66
N GLY A 267 -22.84 -14.58 -16.17
CA GLY A 267 -23.59 -15.75 -15.71
C GLY A 267 -23.38 -16.11 -14.24
N HIS A 268 -22.71 -15.27 -13.46
CA HIS A 268 -22.45 -15.51 -12.03
C HIS A 268 -23.44 -14.73 -11.16
N PRO A 269 -23.66 -15.13 -9.89
CA PRO A 269 -24.44 -14.31 -8.96
C PRO A 269 -23.87 -12.89 -8.87
N ASP A 270 -24.73 -11.90 -9.12
CA ASP A 270 -24.30 -10.50 -9.08
C ASP A 270 -23.91 -10.15 -7.63
N THR A 271 -22.70 -9.62 -7.50
CA THR A 271 -22.11 -9.10 -6.27
C THR A 271 -21.56 -7.68 -6.45
N SER A 272 -22.09 -6.98 -7.45
CA SER A 272 -21.76 -5.59 -7.70
C SER A 272 -22.22 -4.70 -6.56
N PHE A 273 -21.55 -3.56 -6.38
CA PHE A 273 -22.02 -2.55 -5.43
C PHE A 273 -21.69 -1.15 -5.91
N LEU A 274 -22.43 -0.17 -5.40
CA LEU A 274 -22.14 1.25 -5.53
C LEU A 274 -22.46 1.94 -4.21
N VAL A 275 -21.45 2.37 -3.47
CA VAL A 275 -21.64 3.00 -2.15
C VAL A 275 -21.31 4.49 -2.22
N ARG A 276 -22.14 5.29 -1.55
CA ARG A 276 -21.85 6.69 -1.26
C ARG A 276 -21.14 6.79 0.08
N MET A 277 -19.97 7.43 0.10
CA MET A 277 -19.14 7.54 1.30
C MET A 277 -18.36 8.85 1.35
N PRO A 278 -17.84 9.26 2.53
CA PRO A 278 -17.09 10.51 2.67
C PRO A 278 -15.89 10.57 1.72
N ALA A 279 -15.77 11.68 1.00
CA ALA A 279 -14.59 11.96 0.18
C ALA A 279 -13.46 12.54 1.04
N ASN A 280 -12.25 12.61 0.46
CA ASN A 280 -11.03 13.05 1.16
C ASN A 280 -10.77 12.31 2.48
N THR A 281 -11.33 11.11 2.64
CA THR A 281 -11.11 10.21 3.76
C THR A 281 -10.42 8.97 3.21
N PRO A 282 -9.16 8.69 3.60
CA PRO A 282 -8.51 7.47 3.17
C PRO A 282 -9.28 6.27 3.71
N TYR A 283 -9.45 5.23 2.90
CA TYR A 283 -10.22 4.05 3.26
C TYR A 283 -9.54 2.76 2.83
N LEU A 284 -9.86 1.68 3.56
CA LEU A 284 -9.63 0.29 3.17
C LEU A 284 -10.97 -0.39 2.95
N MET A 285 -10.99 -1.40 2.08
CA MET A 285 -12.14 -2.24 1.81
C MET A 285 -11.92 -3.64 2.34
N GLN A 286 -12.98 -4.28 2.82
CA GLN A 286 -12.96 -5.67 3.25
C GLN A 286 -14.17 -6.41 2.67
N GLY A 287 -13.95 -7.56 2.06
CA GLY A 287 -14.99 -8.55 1.85
C GLY A 287 -15.33 -9.23 3.17
N ILE A 288 -16.61 -9.33 3.49
CA ILE A 288 -17.08 -9.86 4.78
C ILE A 288 -18.13 -10.96 4.61
N ASP A 289 -18.17 -11.86 5.58
CA ASP A 289 -19.24 -12.84 5.71
C ASP A 289 -20.55 -12.20 6.19
N CYS A 290 -21.60 -13.01 6.28
CA CYS A 290 -22.92 -12.55 6.69
C CYS A 290 -22.99 -12.04 8.14
N ASP A 291 -22.06 -12.45 9.00
CA ASP A 291 -21.95 -12.00 10.40
C ASP A 291 -20.97 -10.82 10.56
N GLY A 292 -20.37 -10.34 9.47
CA GLY A 292 -19.41 -9.23 9.47
C GLY A 292 -17.97 -9.64 9.79
N ARG A 293 -17.58 -10.91 9.64
CA ARG A 293 -16.18 -11.33 9.76
C ARG A 293 -15.44 -11.04 8.47
N THR A 294 -14.22 -10.52 8.56
CA THR A 294 -13.36 -10.25 7.41
C THR A 294 -12.96 -11.56 6.74
N LEU A 295 -13.17 -11.66 5.42
CA LEU A 295 -12.74 -12.78 4.58
C LEU A 295 -11.52 -12.39 3.74
N ASN A 296 -11.51 -11.16 3.21
CA ASN A 296 -10.36 -10.57 2.54
C ASN A 296 -10.27 -9.07 2.88
N THR A 297 -9.09 -8.47 2.71
CA THR A 297 -8.86 -7.07 3.07
C THR A 297 -7.89 -6.40 2.10
N ASP A 298 -8.20 -5.17 1.69
CA ASP A 298 -7.21 -4.28 1.12
C ASP A 298 -6.14 -3.95 2.17
N GLN A 299 -4.90 -3.76 1.73
CA GLN A 299 -3.79 -3.29 2.58
C GLN A 299 -3.25 -1.92 2.17
N THR A 300 -3.69 -1.39 1.02
CA THR A 300 -3.33 -0.05 0.55
C THR A 300 -4.56 0.83 0.62
N TRP A 301 -4.47 1.94 1.35
CA TRP A 301 -5.58 2.87 1.44
C TRP A 301 -5.81 3.58 0.10
N GLN A 302 -7.08 3.87 -0.17
CA GLN A 302 -7.53 4.65 -1.33
C GLN A 302 -8.31 5.86 -0.83
N SER A 303 -8.57 6.85 -1.70
CA SER A 303 -9.45 7.98 -1.36
C SER A 303 -10.20 8.43 -2.60
N LEU A 304 -11.44 8.88 -2.39
CA LEU A 304 -12.22 9.60 -3.40
C LEU A 304 -12.02 11.12 -3.23
N ARG A 305 -12.22 11.87 -4.30
CA ARG A 305 -12.43 13.32 -4.28
C ARG A 305 -13.93 13.65 -4.16
N PRO A 306 -14.29 14.83 -3.62
CA PRO A 306 -15.66 15.31 -3.60
C PRO A 306 -16.29 15.27 -5.01
N GLY A 307 -17.44 14.61 -5.15
CA GLY A 307 -18.13 14.45 -6.43
C GLY A 307 -17.53 13.39 -7.38
N GLU A 308 -16.48 12.68 -6.98
CA GLU A 308 -15.90 11.60 -7.77
C GLU A 308 -16.78 10.35 -7.73
N GLN A 309 -16.94 9.70 -8.89
CA GLN A 309 -17.38 8.32 -8.99
C GLN A 309 -16.21 7.48 -9.49
N LYS A 310 -15.76 6.53 -8.68
CA LYS A 310 -14.71 5.58 -9.01
C LYS A 310 -15.28 4.18 -9.03
N THR A 311 -15.11 3.47 -10.13
CA THR A 311 -15.58 2.08 -10.27
C THR A 311 -14.43 1.15 -10.62
N CYS A 312 -14.45 -0.07 -10.10
CA CYS A 312 -13.58 -1.16 -10.50
C CYS A 312 -14.40 -2.32 -11.07
N ASN A 313 -13.79 -3.15 -11.90
CA ASN A 313 -14.51 -4.28 -12.54
C ASN A 313 -14.32 -5.62 -11.82
N GLY A 314 -13.46 -5.66 -10.79
CA GLY A 314 -13.16 -6.83 -9.98
C GLY A 314 -12.26 -6.45 -8.81
N CYS A 315 -12.12 -7.35 -7.84
CA CYS A 315 -11.24 -7.17 -6.69
C CYS A 315 -9.81 -7.59 -7.05
N HIS A 316 -8.95 -6.62 -7.33
CA HIS A 316 -7.53 -6.84 -7.63
C HIS A 316 -7.23 -7.63 -8.93
N VAL A 317 -8.19 -7.67 -9.88
CA VAL A 317 -8.05 -8.39 -11.15
C VAL A 317 -7.14 -7.64 -12.13
N HIS A 318 -5.85 -7.97 -12.11
CA HIS A 318 -4.81 -7.32 -12.91
C HIS A 318 -4.14 -8.28 -13.91
N SER A 319 -4.16 -9.59 -13.67
CA SER A 319 -3.47 -10.57 -14.51
C SER A 319 -4.29 -11.00 -15.74
N ARG A 320 -5.58 -10.71 -15.74
CA ARG A 320 -6.52 -11.02 -16.83
C ARG A 320 -7.60 -9.92 -16.97
N PRO A 321 -8.36 -9.91 -18.07
CA PRO A 321 -9.58 -9.10 -18.15
C PRO A 321 -10.57 -9.47 -17.04
N ALA A 322 -11.27 -8.46 -16.53
CA ALA A 322 -12.42 -8.67 -15.65
C ALA A 322 -13.57 -9.36 -16.40
N ARG A 323 -14.35 -10.18 -15.68
CA ARG A 323 -15.45 -10.98 -16.25
C ARG A 323 -16.63 -10.12 -16.69
N THR A 324 -16.84 -8.98 -16.05
CA THR A 324 -17.96 -8.08 -16.30
C THR A 324 -17.52 -6.62 -16.18
N GLN A 325 -18.33 -5.70 -16.72
CA GLN A 325 -18.11 -4.25 -16.62
C GLN A 325 -19.16 -3.64 -15.70
N PHE A 326 -18.76 -2.70 -14.84
CA PHE A 326 -19.63 -2.09 -13.83
C PHE A 326 -20.98 -1.61 -14.40
N ASP A 327 -20.97 -0.93 -15.54
CA ASP A 327 -22.17 -0.34 -16.16
C ASP A 327 -23.24 -1.37 -16.60
N THR A 328 -22.88 -2.66 -16.63
CA THR A 328 -23.78 -3.77 -17.00
C THR A 328 -24.32 -4.53 -15.78
N THR A 329 -23.98 -4.11 -14.57
CA THR A 329 -24.30 -4.83 -13.33
C THR A 329 -25.58 -4.32 -12.65
N PHE A 330 -26.07 -5.08 -11.68
CA PHE A 330 -27.22 -4.68 -10.88
C PHE A 330 -26.99 -3.33 -10.18
N ALA A 331 -25.78 -3.07 -9.66
CA ALA A 331 -25.44 -1.83 -8.96
C ALA A 331 -25.42 -0.57 -9.84
N ALA A 332 -25.37 -0.72 -11.17
CA ALA A 332 -25.50 0.38 -12.13
C ALA A 332 -26.96 0.63 -12.55
N SER A 333 -27.88 -0.25 -12.19
CA SER A 333 -29.30 -0.13 -12.55
C SER A 333 -30.06 0.85 -11.64
N SER A 334 -31.20 1.33 -12.11
CA SER A 334 -32.11 2.16 -11.31
C SER A 334 -32.81 1.40 -10.18
N GLU A 335 -32.76 0.06 -10.18
CA GLU A 335 -33.29 -0.78 -9.09
C GLU A 335 -32.39 -0.76 -7.85
N TYR A 336 -31.11 -0.39 -8.00
CA TYR A 336 -30.15 -0.47 -6.91
C TYR A 336 -30.30 0.68 -5.91
N ALA A 337 -30.45 0.31 -4.64
CA ALA A 337 -30.45 1.25 -3.53
C ALA A 337 -29.01 1.49 -3.04
N ILE A 338 -28.44 2.64 -3.41
CA ILE A 338 -27.08 3.04 -3.02
C ILE A 338 -26.95 3.17 -1.50
N PRO A 339 -26.14 2.33 -0.82
CA PRO A 339 -25.85 2.50 0.59
C PRO A 339 -25.15 3.84 0.85
N ARG A 340 -25.45 4.46 1.99
CA ARG A 340 -24.92 5.78 2.38
C ARG A 340 -24.14 5.67 3.68
N LEU A 341 -22.86 5.98 3.63
CA LEU A 341 -21.94 5.91 4.76
C LEU A 341 -21.53 7.32 5.19
N GLY A 342 -21.27 7.50 6.49
CA GLY A 342 -20.84 8.79 7.03
C GLY A 342 -21.93 9.88 7.02
N GLU A 343 -23.21 9.49 6.93
CA GLU A 343 -24.37 10.39 6.95
C GLU A 343 -25.13 10.32 8.30
N GLY A 344 -24.40 10.21 9.42
CA GLY A 344 -24.96 10.21 10.78
C GLY A 344 -25.41 8.84 11.30
N THR A 345 -25.33 7.80 10.46
CA THR A 345 -25.53 6.41 10.84
C THR A 345 -24.43 5.50 10.29
N VAL A 346 -24.21 4.38 10.97
CA VAL A 346 -23.27 3.32 10.59
C VAL A 346 -24.07 2.02 10.40
N PRO A 347 -24.36 1.62 9.15
CA PRO A 347 -24.95 0.31 8.87
C PRO A 347 -23.92 -0.79 9.10
N LEU A 348 -24.35 -1.90 9.69
CA LEU A 348 -23.52 -3.09 9.96
C LEU A 348 -24.32 -4.34 9.57
N LEU A 349 -23.66 -5.35 9.03
CA LEU A 349 -24.25 -6.66 8.82
C LEU A 349 -24.59 -7.29 10.18
N ALA A 350 -25.67 -8.07 10.20
CA ALA A 350 -26.25 -8.64 11.42
C ALA A 350 -26.72 -10.08 11.18
N GLY A 351 -26.00 -10.83 10.36
CA GLY A 351 -26.33 -12.20 9.99
C GLY A 351 -27.23 -12.29 8.77
N LYS A 352 -27.70 -13.51 8.49
CA LYS A 352 -28.58 -13.83 7.37
C LYS A 352 -29.85 -14.50 7.88
N SER A 353 -31.02 -14.02 7.44
CA SER A 353 -32.32 -14.64 7.69
C SER A 353 -32.89 -15.13 6.36
N GLY A 354 -32.91 -16.46 6.19
CA GLY A 354 -33.24 -17.10 4.92
C GLY A 354 -32.32 -16.61 3.79
N ASN A 355 -32.89 -15.90 2.82
CA ASN A 355 -32.20 -15.40 1.64
C ASN A 355 -31.78 -13.93 1.72
N SER A 356 -32.03 -13.27 2.85
CA SER A 356 -31.79 -11.85 3.06
C SER A 356 -30.72 -11.62 4.13
N VAL A 357 -29.68 -10.87 3.77
CA VAL A 357 -28.68 -10.37 4.73
C VAL A 357 -29.33 -9.29 5.57
N GLN A 358 -29.28 -9.45 6.89
CA GLN A 358 -29.83 -8.50 7.84
C GLN A 358 -28.81 -7.41 8.13
N THR A 359 -29.30 -6.20 8.39
CA THR A 359 -28.45 -5.09 8.82
C THR A 359 -28.99 -4.48 10.10
N ARG A 360 -28.09 -3.96 10.93
CA ARG A 360 -28.39 -3.11 12.07
C ARG A 360 -27.72 -1.76 11.89
N THR A 361 -28.28 -0.72 12.49
CA THR A 361 -27.76 0.64 12.36
C THR A 361 -27.36 1.19 13.71
N LEU A 362 -26.20 1.81 13.79
CA LEU A 362 -25.75 2.58 14.95
C LEU A 362 -25.74 4.08 14.63
N PRO A 363 -26.05 4.97 15.59
CA PRO A 363 -25.85 6.40 15.40
C PRO A 363 -24.35 6.75 15.37
N GLY A 364 -23.96 7.64 14.47
CA GLY A 364 -22.59 8.13 14.36
C GLY A 364 -22.05 8.17 12.92
N TYR A 365 -20.83 8.65 12.77
CA TYR A 365 -20.15 8.78 11.47
C TYR A 365 -19.14 7.66 11.18
N GLY A 366 -18.99 6.74 12.13
CA GLY A 366 -18.12 5.57 12.07
C GLY A 366 -18.12 4.85 13.42
N MET A 367 -18.06 3.52 13.39
CA MET A 367 -17.91 2.69 14.60
C MET A 367 -16.42 2.46 14.82
N ARG A 368 -15.95 2.75 16.04
CA ARG A 368 -14.60 2.40 16.49
C ARG A 368 -14.73 1.29 17.50
N ILE A 369 -13.88 0.28 17.36
CA ILE A 369 -13.72 -0.75 18.38
C ILE A 369 -12.48 -0.38 19.19
N GLU A 370 -12.59 -0.40 20.50
CA GLU A 370 -11.50 -0.15 21.44
C GLU A 370 -11.43 -1.32 22.41
N PHE A 371 -10.20 -1.77 22.71
CA PHE A 371 -10.01 -3.01 23.44
C PHE A 371 -10.65 -2.95 24.82
N THR A 372 -10.40 -1.90 25.60
CA THR A 372 -10.87 -1.77 26.98
C THR A 372 -12.39 -1.68 27.09
N ARG A 373 -13.02 -0.95 26.17
CA ARG A 373 -14.48 -0.71 26.17
C ARG A 373 -15.26 -1.87 25.57
N ASP A 374 -14.80 -2.42 24.45
CA ASP A 374 -15.62 -3.30 23.61
C ASP A 374 -15.18 -4.78 23.66
N ILE A 375 -13.90 -5.07 23.99
CA ILE A 375 -13.34 -6.44 23.96
C ILE A 375 -13.07 -6.97 25.36
N LYS A 376 -12.37 -6.21 26.21
CA LYS A 376 -12.01 -6.61 27.56
C LYS A 376 -13.20 -7.09 28.39
N PRO A 377 -14.39 -6.45 28.36
CA PRO A 377 -15.55 -6.94 29.12
C PRO A 377 -16.01 -8.34 28.69
N ILE A 378 -15.81 -8.70 27.42
CA ILE A 378 -16.12 -10.04 26.90
C ILE A 378 -15.16 -11.06 27.53
N PHE A 379 -13.86 -10.75 27.57
CA PHE A 379 -12.87 -11.61 28.22
C PHE A 379 -13.12 -11.72 29.73
N ASP A 380 -13.39 -10.60 30.40
CA ASP A 380 -13.72 -10.54 31.83
C ASP A 380 -14.89 -11.46 32.17
N GLN A 381 -15.93 -11.46 31.33
CA GLN A 381 -17.14 -12.25 31.56
C GLN A 381 -16.97 -13.74 31.21
N HIS A 382 -16.22 -14.07 30.15
CA HIS A 382 -16.25 -15.41 29.56
C HIS A 382 -14.92 -16.18 29.62
N CYS A 383 -13.80 -15.51 29.87
CA CYS A 383 -12.47 -16.09 29.73
C CYS A 383 -11.66 -16.04 31.03
N ILE A 384 -11.71 -14.94 31.79
CA ILE A 384 -10.83 -14.71 32.96
C ILE A 384 -10.97 -15.79 34.03
N ALA A 385 -12.15 -16.38 34.23
CA ALA A 385 -12.33 -17.44 35.22
C ALA A 385 -11.40 -18.65 35.02
N CYS A 386 -11.01 -18.95 33.77
CA CYS A 386 -10.07 -20.03 33.44
C CYS A 386 -8.66 -19.50 33.08
N HIS A 387 -8.57 -18.27 32.59
CA HIS A 387 -7.36 -17.68 32.00
C HIS A 387 -6.74 -16.56 32.82
N GLY A 388 -7.19 -16.32 34.05
CA GLY A 388 -6.60 -15.33 34.96
C GLY A 388 -5.85 -15.95 36.15
N GLY A 389 -5.18 -15.10 36.93
CA GLY A 389 -4.49 -15.49 38.15
C GLY A 389 -3.14 -16.18 37.93
N SER A 390 -2.65 -16.87 38.96
CA SER A 390 -1.28 -17.41 38.97
C SER A 390 -1.08 -18.70 38.17
N ALA A 391 -2.14 -19.30 37.62
CA ALA A 391 -2.09 -20.58 36.90
C ALA A 391 -3.11 -20.60 35.74
N PRO A 392 -2.90 -19.76 34.71
CA PRO A 392 -3.81 -19.67 33.57
C PRO A 392 -3.87 -20.99 32.78
N ALA A 393 -5.09 -21.38 32.39
CA ALA A 393 -5.30 -22.55 31.55
C ALA A 393 -4.51 -22.45 30.23
N ALA A 394 -3.91 -23.57 29.82
CA ALA A 394 -3.09 -23.68 28.61
C ALA A 394 -1.93 -22.66 28.50
N GLY A 395 -1.53 -22.03 29.60
CA GLY A 395 -0.47 -21.02 29.61
C GLY A 395 -0.86 -19.69 28.98
N LEU A 396 -2.16 -19.43 28.76
CA LEU A 396 -2.67 -18.19 28.19
C LEU A 396 -3.27 -17.31 29.30
N ALA A 397 -2.52 -16.30 29.74
CA ALA A 397 -2.98 -15.26 30.67
C ALA A 397 -3.76 -14.17 29.92
N LEU A 398 -4.96 -13.84 30.40
CA LEU A 398 -5.84 -12.84 29.77
C LEU A 398 -6.27 -11.69 30.72
N ASP A 399 -5.80 -11.69 31.97
CA ASP A 399 -6.17 -10.74 33.03
C ASP A 399 -5.34 -9.44 33.08
#